data_AF-A0AAJ2CQ81-F1
#
_entry.id   AF-A0AAJ2CQ81-F1
#
_cell.length_a   1.000
_cell.length_b   1.000
_cell.length_c   1.000
_cell.angle_alpha   90.00
_cell.angle_beta   90.00
_cell.angle_gamma   90.00
#
_symmetry.space_group_name_H-M   'P 1'
#
loop_
_entity.id
_entity.type
_entity.pdbx_description
1 polymer ?
#
loop_
_entity_poly.entity_id
_entity_poly.type
_entity_poly.pdbx_seq_one_letter_code
_entity_poly.pdbx_strand_id
1 'polypeptide(L)'
;MTKHSVISARIDAETLDMVDKIVAEQGRSRAWFVAQAVRHAAEQEARFAAFIQEGRDDIAAGRTVDHADVLKMMDDMIAGHEARCPE
;
A
#
# COMPACT_ATOMS: atom_id res chain seq x y z
N MET A 1 25.85 12.91 -3.81
CA MET A 1 25.25 13.98 -2.98
C MET A 1 23.75 13.79 -3.00
N THR A 2 23.14 13.37 -1.90
CA THR A 2 21.68 13.34 -1.78
C THR A 2 21.19 14.78 -1.63
N LYS A 3 20.44 15.27 -2.62
CA LYS A 3 19.87 16.62 -2.60
C LYS A 3 18.58 16.58 -1.76
N HIS A 4 18.56 17.29 -0.63
CA HIS A 4 17.34 17.46 0.16
C HIS A 4 16.49 18.59 -0.44
N SER A 5 15.17 18.40 -0.47
CA SER A 5 14.20 19.39 -0.90
C SER A 5 13.27 19.75 0.25
N VAL A 6 12.92 21.04 0.37
CA VAL A 6 11.99 21.53 1.39
C VAL A 6 10.58 21.51 0.83
N ILE A 7 9.64 20.97 1.60
CA ILE A 7 8.21 20.99 1.32
C ILE A 7 7.54 21.87 2.39
N SER A 8 6.73 22.83 1.96
CA SER A 8 5.89 23.63 2.86
C SER A 8 4.43 23.28 2.60
N ALA A 9 3.72 22.87 3.65
CA ALA A 9 2.31 22.50 3.61
C ALA A 9 1.59 23.09 4.82
N ARG A 10 0.33 23.46 4.63
CA ARG A 10 -0.55 23.85 5.74
C ARG A 10 -1.13 22.60 6.37
N ILE A 11 -1.08 22.53 7.69
CA ILE A 11 -1.64 21.47 8.51
C ILE A 11 -2.60 22.15 9.49
N ASP A 12 -3.80 21.59 9.66
CA ASP A 12 -4.76 22.10 10.62
C ASP A 12 -4.28 21.86 12.07
N ALA A 13 -4.85 22.60 13.01
CA ALA A 13 -4.41 22.56 14.41
C ALA A 13 -4.62 21.19 15.06
N GLU A 14 -5.72 20.50 14.73
CA GLU A 14 -6.04 19.19 15.29
C GLU A 14 -5.01 18.14 14.85
N THR A 15 -4.65 18.14 13.57
CA THR A 15 -3.60 17.26 13.05
C THR A 15 -2.24 17.58 13.67
N LEU A 16 -1.90 18.86 13.86
CA LEU A 16 -0.65 19.24 14.50
C LEU A 16 -0.57 18.75 15.96
N ASP A 17 -1.67 18.88 16.72
CA ASP A 17 -1.76 18.40 18.10
C ASP A 17 -1.61 16.88 18.19
N MET A 18 -2.14 16.13 17.22
CA MET A 18 -1.92 14.68 17.13
C MET A 18 -0.44 14.34 16.89
N VAL A 19 0.21 15.04 15.95
CA VAL A 19 1.64 14.85 15.68
C VAL A 19 2.47 15.13 16.94
N ASP A 20 2.13 16.18 17.69
CA ASP A 20 2.84 16.57 18.91
C ASP A 20 2.85 15.49 19.98
N LYS A 21 1.70 14.88 20.23
CA LYS A 21 1.59 13.77 21.20
C LYS A 21 2.46 12.59 20.78
N ILE A 22 2.38 12.22 19.51
CA ILE A 22 3.16 11.09 18.94
C ILE A 22 4.66 11.33 19.09
N VAL A 23 5.15 12.51 18.68
CA VAL A 23 6.59 12.76 18.68
C VAL A 23 7.15 12.98 20.09
N ALA A 24 6.33 13.47 21.03
CA ALA A 24 6.69 13.59 22.44
C ALA A 24 6.94 12.22 23.07
N GLU A 25 6.09 11.23 22.80
CA GLU A 25 6.25 9.85 23.28
C GLU A 25 7.48 9.15 22.66
N GLN A 26 7.75 9.42 21.37
CA GLN A 26 8.84 8.78 20.64
C GLN A 26 10.22 9.44 20.84
N GLY A 27 10.28 10.64 21.44
CA GLY A 27 11.50 11.43 21.52
C GLY A 27 12.03 11.86 20.14
N ARG A 28 11.13 12.14 19.19
CA ARG A 28 11.47 12.52 17.81
C ARG A 28 11.05 13.95 17.51
N SER A 29 11.54 14.50 16.39
CA SER A 29 11.10 15.81 15.92
C SER A 29 9.89 15.70 14.99
N ARG A 30 9.06 16.74 14.96
CA ARG A 30 7.95 16.86 13.97
C ARG A 30 8.44 16.69 12.53
N ALA A 31 9.57 17.32 12.20
CA ALA A 31 10.15 17.24 10.86
C ALA A 31 10.53 15.80 10.49
N TRP A 32 11.09 15.04 11.45
CA TRP A 32 11.37 13.62 11.24
C TRP A 32 10.06 12.84 10.99
N PHE A 33 9.05 13.03 11.83
CA PHE A 33 7.76 12.37 11.68
C PHE A 33 7.11 12.65 10.33
N VAL A 34 7.03 13.92 9.92
CA VAL A 34 6.46 14.33 8.63
C VAL A 34 7.23 13.71 7.46
N ALA A 35 8.56 13.71 7.51
CA ALA A 35 9.37 13.07 6.47
C ALA A 35 9.11 11.56 6.37
N GLN A 36 8.92 10.88 7.51
CA GLN A 36 8.56 9.46 7.53
C GLN A 36 7.15 9.21 6.99
N ALA A 37 6.17 10.01 7.40
CA ALA A 37 4.80 9.91 6.94
C ALA A 37 4.69 10.10 5.42
N VAL A 38 5.36 11.13 4.88
CA VAL A 38 5.41 11.40 3.43
C VAL A 38 6.09 10.26 2.69
N ARG A 39 7.23 9.75 3.20
CA ARG A 39 7.90 8.59 2.59
C ARG A 39 6.99 7.38 2.54
N HIS A 40 6.34 7.05 3.67
CA HIS A 40 5.47 5.89 3.74
C HIS A 40 4.29 6.00 2.77
N ALA A 41 3.63 7.17 2.74
CA ALA A 41 2.54 7.43 1.80
C ALA A 41 3.00 7.29 0.34
N ALA A 42 4.15 7.87 -0.02
CA ALA A 42 4.70 7.78 -1.38
C ALA A 42 5.06 6.33 -1.76
N GLU A 43 5.61 5.54 -0.83
CA GLU A 43 5.91 4.12 -1.08
C GLU A 43 4.64 3.30 -1.29
N GLN A 44 3.58 3.53 -0.52
CA GLN A 44 2.30 2.83 -0.70
C GLN A 44 1.67 3.18 -2.05
N GLU A 45 1.61 4.47 -2.40
CA GLU A 45 1.04 4.92 -3.67
C GLU A 45 1.83 4.38 -4.87
N ALA A 46 3.18 4.41 -4.79
CA ALA A 46 4.02 3.88 -5.84
C ALA A 46 3.84 2.36 -6.03
N ARG A 47 3.71 1.59 -4.93
CA ARG A 47 3.42 0.14 -5.01
C ARG A 47 2.07 -0.11 -5.65
N PHE A 48 1.04 0.64 -5.26
CA PHE A 48 -0.30 0.49 -5.82
C PHE A 48 -0.32 0.84 -7.31
N ALA A 49 0.31 1.95 -7.70
CA ALA A 49 0.42 2.33 -9.11
C ALA A 49 1.17 1.27 -9.93
N ALA A 50 2.26 0.70 -9.40
CA ALA A 50 2.99 -0.38 -10.04
C ALA A 50 2.12 -1.64 -10.22
N PHE A 51 1.38 -2.03 -9.19
CA PHE A 51 0.44 -3.16 -9.24
C PHE A 51 -0.63 -2.97 -10.33
N ILE A 52 -1.21 -1.77 -10.42
CA ILE A 52 -2.19 -1.46 -11.47
C ILE A 52 -1.55 -1.48 -12.86
N GLN A 53 -0.31 -0.98 -12.99
CA GLN A 53 0.37 -0.98 -14.27
C GLN A 53 0.68 -2.40 -14.77
N GLU A 54 1.08 -3.30 -13.88
CA GLU A 54 1.27 -4.72 -14.21
C GLU A 54 0.00 -5.33 -14.82
N GLY A 55 -1.17 -5.10 -14.19
CA GLY A 55 -2.45 -5.56 -14.74
C GLY A 55 -2.80 -4.93 -16.09
N ARG A 56 -2.46 -3.66 -16.31
CA ARG A 56 -2.64 -3.01 -17.64
C ARG A 56 -1.76 -3.66 -18.70
N ASP A 57 -0.52 -4.00 -18.35
CA ASP A 57 0.43 -4.63 -19.25
C ASP A 57 0.00 -6.07 -19.58
N ASP A 58 -0.57 -6.81 -18.62
CA ASP A 58 -1.17 -8.12 -18.83
C ASP A 58 -2.35 -8.06 -19.80
N ILE A 59 -3.26 -7.10 -19.60
CA ILE A 59 -4.38 -6.87 -20.52
C ILE A 59 -3.88 -6.55 -21.93
N ALA A 60 -2.92 -5.63 -22.05
CA ALA A 60 -2.36 -5.24 -23.34
C ALA A 60 -1.66 -6.40 -24.07
N ALA A 61 -1.06 -7.32 -23.31
CA ALA A 61 -0.42 -8.52 -23.84
C ALA A 61 -1.38 -9.71 -24.03
N GLY A 62 -2.68 -9.55 -23.73
CA GLY A 62 -3.68 -10.62 -23.81
C GLY A 62 -3.53 -11.72 -22.77
N ARG A 63 -2.79 -11.48 -21.67
CA ARG A 63 -2.62 -12.40 -20.54
C ARG A 63 -3.79 -12.31 -19.56
N THR A 64 -5.01 -12.40 -20.09
CA THR A 64 -6.25 -12.38 -19.30
C THR A 64 -6.86 -13.78 -19.25
N VAL A 65 -7.54 -14.09 -18.15
CA VAL A 65 -8.28 -15.34 -17.98
C VAL A 65 -9.77 -15.02 -17.96
N ASP A 66 -10.61 -15.88 -18.55
CA ASP A 66 -12.06 -15.72 -18.49
C ASP A 66 -12.54 -15.86 -17.04
N HIS A 67 -13.55 -15.08 -16.66
CA HIS A 67 -14.05 -15.09 -15.30
C HIS A 67 -14.61 -16.46 -14.88
N ALA A 68 -15.24 -17.20 -15.80
CA ALA A 68 -15.76 -18.54 -15.53
C ALA A 68 -14.64 -19.53 -15.17
N ASP A 69 -13.48 -19.41 -15.82
CA ASP A 69 -12.31 -20.25 -15.53
C ASP A 69 -11.74 -19.94 -14.14
N VAL A 70 -11.70 -18.66 -13.76
CA VAL A 70 -11.27 -18.24 -12.41
C VAL A 70 -12.17 -18.84 -11.33
N LEU A 71 -13.51 -18.78 -11.50
CA LEU A 71 -14.45 -19.36 -10.54
C LEU A 71 -14.24 -20.87 -10.39
N LYS A 72 -14.08 -21.58 -11.51
CA LYS A 72 -13.79 -23.01 -11.50
C LYS A 72 -12.49 -23.32 -10.74
N MET A 73 -11.43 -22.55 -10.97
CA MET A 73 -10.16 -22.71 -10.25
C MET A 73 -10.30 -22.51 -8.74
N MET A 74 -11.15 -21.56 -8.31
CA MET A 74 -11.41 -21.31 -6.90
C MET A 74 -12.16 -22.49 -6.26
N ASP A 75 -13.20 -23.02 -6.92
CA ASP A 75 -13.95 -24.19 -6.45
C ASP A 75 -13.03 -25.41 -6.30
N ASP A 76 -12.18 -25.66 -7.30
CA ASP A 76 -11.20 -26.75 -7.27
C ASP A 76 -10.21 -26.59 -6.10
N MET A 77 -9.80 -25.35 -5.79
CA MET A 77 -8.90 -25.07 -4.65
C MET A 77 -9.56 -25.30 -3.30
N ILE A 78 -10.84 -24.93 -3.15
CA ILE A 78 -11.64 -25.16 -1.94
C ILE A 78 -11.82 -26.65 -1.70
N ALA A 79 -12.27 -27.39 -2.71
CA ALA A 79 -12.44 -28.84 -2.61
C ALA A 79 -11.11 -29.55 -2.25
N GLY A 80 -10.00 -29.08 -2.85
CA GLY A 80 -8.66 -29.59 -2.51
C GLY A 80 -8.17 -29.22 -1.11
N HIS A 81 -8.68 -28.14 -0.50
CA HIS A 81 -8.42 -27.81 0.90
C HIS A 81 -9.24 -28.70 1.84
N GLU A 82 -10.54 -28.82 1.60
CA GLU A 82 -11.47 -29.67 2.38
C GLU A 82 -11.00 -31.13 2.40
N ALA A 83 -10.54 -31.65 1.27
CA ALA A 83 -9.99 -33.01 1.21
C ALA A 83 -8.71 -33.22 2.04
N ARG A 84 -7.91 -32.16 2.30
CA ARG A 84 -6.67 -32.22 3.09
C ARG A 84 -6.90 -32.00 4.58
N CYS A 85 -7.93 -31.26 4.94
CA CYS A 85 -8.31 -30.95 6.32
C CYS A 85 -9.77 -31.37 6.56
N PRO A 86 -10.06 -32.68 6.62
CA PRO A 86 -11.38 -33.13 7.06
C PRO A 86 -11.56 -32.72 8.53
N GLU A 87 -12.73 -32.17 8.86
CA GLU A 87 -13.14 -31.87 10.25
C GLU A 87 -13.10 -33.12 11.15
#